data_AF-A0A9W7GZF8-F1
#
_entry.id   AF-A0A9W7GZF8-F1
#
_cell.length_a   1.000
_cell.length_b   1.000
_cell.length_c   1.000
_cell.angle_alpha   90.00
_cell.angle_beta   90.00
_cell.angle_gamma   90.00
#
_symmetry.space_group_name_H-M   'P 1'
#
loop_
_entity.id
_entity.type
_entity.pdbx_description
1 polymer ?
#
loop_
_entity_poly.entity_id
_entity_poly.type
_entity_poly.pdbx_seq_one_letter_code
_entity_poly.pdbx_strand_id
1 'polypeptide(L)'
;MEGAAGRSVKCGSWIRRPENVNLVVLGLSMTRPGSSSSSSSVAAIEIFSFDPKTTSLSSSPLARHEFEDSDGDPITIAVHPSGDDFICSTSNGGCK
;
A
#
# COMPACT_ATOMS: atom_id res chain seq x y z
N MET A 1 -4.81 3.85 -28.46
CA MET A 1 -4.77 4.51 -27.14
C MET A 1 -4.53 3.44 -26.11
N GLU A 2 -3.28 3.28 -25.67
CA GLU A 2 -2.91 2.38 -24.57
C GLU A 2 -3.56 2.93 -23.29
N GLY A 3 -4.55 2.23 -22.76
CA GLY A 3 -5.13 2.58 -21.46
C GLY A 3 -4.10 2.25 -20.38
N ALA A 4 -3.36 3.26 -19.92
CA ALA A 4 -2.37 3.09 -18.87
C ALA A 4 -3.03 2.46 -17.62
N ALA A 5 -2.51 1.32 -17.16
CA ALA A 5 -2.88 0.76 -15.86
C ALA A 5 -2.65 1.85 -14.80
N GLY A 6 -3.72 2.35 -14.21
CA GLY A 6 -3.65 3.42 -13.21
C GLY A 6 -3.30 2.82 -11.85
N ARG A 7 -2.12 3.13 -11.33
CA ARG A 7 -1.77 2.86 -9.94
C ARG A 7 -2.19 4.04 -9.06
N SER A 8 -3.03 3.79 -8.07
CA SER A 8 -3.57 4.81 -7.16
C SER A 8 -3.22 4.46 -5.71
N VAL A 9 -2.61 5.40 -4.99
CA VAL A 9 -2.41 5.30 -3.53
C VAL A 9 -3.71 5.65 -2.84
N LYS A 10 -4.17 4.79 -1.92
CA LYS A 10 -5.42 4.96 -1.16
C LYS A 10 -5.17 5.44 0.25
N CYS A 11 -4.18 4.86 0.92
CA CYS A 11 -3.83 5.18 2.29
C CYS A 11 -2.34 4.95 2.54
N GLY A 12 -1.82 5.49 3.64
CA GLY A 12 -0.45 5.24 4.04
C GLY A 12 -0.23 5.57 5.50
N SER A 13 0.80 4.97 6.08
CA SER A 13 1.22 5.23 7.46
C SER A 13 2.73 5.17 7.60
N TRP A 14 3.25 5.89 8.59
CA TRP A 14 4.64 5.79 9.01
C TRP A 14 4.83 4.55 9.88
N ILE A 15 5.89 3.81 9.62
CA ILE A 15 6.39 2.77 10.51
C ILE A 15 7.64 3.32 11.18
N ARG A 16 7.53 3.58 12.49
CA ARG A 16 8.64 4.07 13.31
C ARG A 16 9.28 2.88 14.01
N ARG A 17 10.55 2.60 13.71
CA ARG A 17 11.33 1.61 14.44
C ARG A 17 12.35 2.28 15.37
N PRO A 18 12.72 1.63 16.50
CA PRO A 18 13.71 2.17 17.45
C PRO A 18 15.10 2.43 16.81
N GLU A 19 15.42 1.71 15.75
CA GLU A 19 16.71 1.72 15.03
C GLU A 19 16.89 2.91 14.05
N ASN A 20 16.08 3.97 14.16
CA ASN A 20 16.08 5.16 13.28
C ASN A 20 15.82 4.87 11.79
N VAL A 21 15.28 3.70 11.46
CA VAL A 21 14.84 3.40 10.10
C VAL A 21 13.43 3.95 9.93
N ASN A 22 13.29 4.96 9.07
CA ASN A 22 11.99 5.53 8.70
C ASN A 22 11.43 4.71 7.54
N LEU A 23 10.36 3.96 7.80
CA LEU A 23 9.66 3.20 6.79
C LEU A 23 8.27 3.80 6.55
N VAL A 24 7.76 3.65 5.34
CA VAL A 24 6.40 4.05 4.96
C VAL A 24 5.71 2.84 4.37
N VAL A 25 4.50 2.56 4.86
CA VAL A 25 3.62 1.56 4.27
C VAL A 25 2.51 2.27 3.51
N LEU A 26 2.26 1.84 2.27
CA LEU A 26 1.28 2.41 1.35
C LEU A 26 0.28 1.34 0.92
N GLY A 27 -1.00 1.64 1.04
CA GLY A 27 -2.10 0.87 0.46
C GLY A 27 -2.44 1.40 -0.92
N LEU A 28 -2.58 0.48 -1.88
CA LEU A 28 -2.65 0.76 -3.30
C LEU A 28 -3.81 0.01 -3.94
N SER A 29 -4.36 0.60 -4.99
CA SER A 29 -5.27 -0.05 -5.92
C SER A 29 -4.75 0.16 -7.34
N MET A 30 -4.75 -0.90 -8.14
CA MET A 30 -4.29 -0.87 -9.53
C MET A 30 -5.42 -1.27 -10.46
N THR A 31 -5.80 -0.38 -11.37
CA THR A 31 -6.79 -0.71 -12.39
C THR A 31 -6.13 -1.48 -13.53
N ARG A 32 -6.64 -2.68 -13.86
CA ARG A 32 -6.13 -3.44 -15.01
C ARG A 32 -6.46 -2.71 -16.32
N PRO A 33 -5.52 -2.64 -17.29
CA PRO A 33 -5.78 -2.09 -18.62
C PRO A 33 -7.00 -2.77 -19.26
N GLY A 34 -7.90 -1.99 -19.85
CA GLY A 34 -9.06 -2.51 -20.59
C GLY A 34 -10.26 -2.96 -19.73
N SER A 35 -10.21 -2.79 -18.41
CA SER A 35 -11.36 -3.08 -17.54
C SER A 35 -12.20 -1.82 -17.32
N SER A 36 -13.38 -1.76 -17.96
CA SER A 36 -14.40 -0.72 -17.75
C SER A 36 -15.23 -0.93 -16.48
N SER A 37 -14.95 -1.99 -15.73
CA SER A 37 -15.70 -2.41 -14.54
C SER A 37 -14.85 -2.19 -13.28
N SER A 38 -15.47 -1.66 -12.23
CA SER A 38 -14.89 -1.39 -10.89
C SER A 38 -14.44 -2.64 -10.11
N SER A 39 -14.52 -3.83 -10.73
CA SER A 39 -14.30 -5.15 -10.13
C SER A 39 -13.03 -5.85 -10.63
N SER A 40 -12.13 -5.14 -11.30
CA SER A 40 -10.84 -5.68 -11.78
C SER A 40 -9.65 -4.86 -11.29
N SER A 41 -9.78 -4.31 -10.09
CA SER A 41 -8.69 -3.63 -9.37
C SER A 41 -7.87 -4.66 -8.60
N VAL A 42 -6.54 -4.68 -8.80
CA VAL A 42 -5.63 -5.45 -7.95
C VAL A 42 -5.15 -4.53 -6.84
N ALA A 43 -5.47 -4.88 -5.60
CA ALA A 43 -5.06 -4.14 -4.43
C ALA A 43 -3.77 -4.70 -3.84
N ALA A 44 -2.94 -3.84 -3.24
CA ALA A 44 -1.68 -4.24 -2.64
C ALA A 44 -1.25 -3.30 -1.52
N ILE A 45 -0.38 -3.80 -0.65
CA ILE A 45 0.40 -3.01 0.29
C ILE A 45 1.86 -3.04 -0.14
N GLU A 46 2.54 -1.90 -0.07
CA GLU A 46 3.98 -1.80 -0.28
C GLU A 46 4.67 -1.03 0.84
N ILE A 47 5.88 -1.47 1.18
CA ILE A 47 6.74 -0.84 2.19
C ILE A 47 7.94 -0.23 1.50
N PHE A 48 8.24 1.02 1.81
CA PHE A 48 9.39 1.77 1.29
C PHE A 48 10.28 2.24 2.44
N SER A 49 11.58 2.41 2.17
CA SER A 49 12.42 3.23 3.03
C SER A 49 12.22 4.71 2.68
N PHE A 50 12.28 5.56 3.69
CA PHE A 50 12.25 7.01 3.56
C PHE A 50 13.61 7.60 3.93
N ASP A 51 14.18 8.39 3.04
CA ASP A 51 15.37 9.19 3.30
C ASP A 51 14.96 10.60 3.75
N PRO A 52 15.13 10.94 5.04
CA PRO A 52 14.77 12.27 5.54
C PRO A 52 15.68 13.38 5.02
N LYS A 53 16.88 13.07 4.50
CA LYS A 53 17.80 14.09 3.96
C LYS A 53 17.34 14.59 2.61
N THR A 54 16.85 13.66 1.77
CA THR A 54 16.36 13.98 0.42
C THR A 54 14.84 14.13 0.37
N THR A 55 14.14 13.84 1.48
CA THR A 55 12.66 13.81 1.54
C THR A 55 12.07 12.92 0.44
N SER A 56 12.66 11.73 0.27
CA SER A 56 12.29 10.82 -0.81
C SER A 56 12.09 9.39 -0.33
N LEU A 57 11.27 8.64 -1.07
CA LEU A 57 11.13 7.19 -0.91
C LEU A 57 12.16 6.47 -1.79
N SER A 58 12.51 5.25 -1.41
CA SER A 58 13.26 4.36 -2.30
C SER A 58 12.55 4.20 -3.64
N SER A 59 13.32 4.06 -4.72
CA SER A 59 12.79 3.92 -6.08
C SER A 59 11.97 2.63 -6.28
N SER A 60 12.23 1.61 -5.45
CA SER A 60 11.48 0.36 -5.40
C SER A 60 11.01 0.06 -3.97
N PRO A 61 9.88 -0.66 -3.81
CA PRO A 61 9.44 -1.12 -2.51
C PRO A 61 10.43 -2.16 -1.96
N LEU A 62 10.61 -2.16 -0.64
CA LEU A 62 11.34 -3.18 0.11
C LEU A 62 10.52 -4.46 0.24
N ALA A 63 9.20 -4.33 0.33
CA ALA A 63 8.27 -5.44 0.42
C ALA A 63 6.94 -5.07 -0.27
N ARG A 64 6.27 -6.08 -0.80
CA ARG A 64 4.96 -5.97 -1.43
C ARG A 64 4.10 -7.16 -1.05
N HIS A 65 2.84 -6.90 -0.72
CA HIS A 65 1.83 -7.91 -0.45
C HIS A 65 0.59 -7.60 -1.28
N GLU A 66 0.15 -8.55 -2.11
CA GLU A 66 -1.04 -8.39 -2.94
C GLU A 66 -2.24 -8.98 -2.22
N PHE A 67 -3.37 -8.29 -2.32
CA PHE A 67 -4.63 -8.75 -1.79
C PHE A 67 -5.32 -9.69 -2.78
N GLU A 68 -6.16 -10.59 -2.26
CA GLU A 68 -7.06 -11.37 -3.08
C GLU A 68 -8.17 -10.47 -3.63
N ASP A 69 -8.74 -10.82 -4.78
CA ASP A 69 -9.85 -10.05 -5.37
C ASP A 69 -11.06 -9.94 -4.41
N SER A 70 -11.21 -10.93 -3.52
CA SER A 70 -12.23 -10.98 -2.45
C SER A 70 -12.00 -9.97 -1.32
N ASP A 71 -10.80 -9.46 -1.14
CA ASP A 71 -10.44 -8.61 -0.01
C ASP A 71 -10.86 -7.15 -0.24
N GLY A 72 -10.85 -6.69 -1.50
CA GLY A 72 -11.14 -5.31 -1.86
C GLY A 72 -9.97 -4.35 -1.65
N ASP A 73 -10.24 -3.05 -1.75
CA ASP A 73 -9.20 -2.01 -1.68
C ASP A 73 -8.81 -1.67 -0.23
N PRO A 74 -7.53 -1.34 0.04
CA PRO A 74 -7.10 -0.84 1.35
C PRO A 74 -7.72 0.53 1.64
N ILE A 75 -8.24 0.70 2.87
CA ILE A 75 -8.87 1.95 3.33
C ILE A 75 -8.01 2.69 4.35
N THR A 76 -7.53 1.99 5.37
CA THR A 76 -6.69 2.57 6.42
C THR A 76 -5.70 1.54 6.94
N ILE A 77 -4.56 2.03 7.43
CA ILE A 77 -3.48 1.22 7.99
C ILE A 77 -3.22 1.69 9.41
N ALA A 78 -3.22 0.77 10.36
CA ALA A 78 -2.81 1.01 11.74
C ALA A 78 -1.50 0.27 12.00
N VAL A 79 -0.48 1.01 12.44
CA VAL A 79 0.83 0.45 12.77
C VAL A 79 0.91 0.23 14.27
N HIS A 80 1.32 -0.97 14.70
CA HIS A 80 1.54 -1.28 16.11
C HIS A 80 2.64 -0.37 16.68
N PRO A 81 2.57 0.07 17.95
CA PRO A 81 3.58 0.95 18.54
C PRO A 81 5.02 0.43 18.51
N SER A 82 5.24 -0.88 18.40
CA SER A 82 6.58 -1.44 18.22
C SER A 82 7.18 -1.16 16.83
N GLY A 83 6.33 -0.93 15.82
CA GLY A 83 6.73 -0.80 14.42
C GLY A 83 6.99 -2.12 13.70
N ASP A 84 6.76 -3.26 14.35
CA ASP A 84 6.97 -4.59 13.74
C ASP A 84 5.77 -5.06 12.96
N ASP A 85 4.57 -4.76 13.46
CA ASP A 85 3.30 -5.18 12.90
C ASP A 85 2.46 -4.00 12.46
N PHE A 86 1.62 -4.22 11.46
CA PHE A 86 0.55 -3.32 11.07
C PHE A 86 -0.64 -4.12 10.56
N ILE A 87 -1.82 -3.52 10.65
CA ILE A 87 -3.05 -4.08 10.09
C ILE A 87 -3.64 -3.10 9.08
N CYS A 88 -4.35 -3.63 8.09
CA CYS A 88 -5.06 -2.84 7.08
C CYS A 88 -6.53 -3.23 7.03
N SER A 89 -7.44 -2.27 7.11
CA SER A 89 -8.86 -2.51 6.82
C SER A 89 -9.13 -2.42 5.32
N THR A 90 -10.06 -3.23 4.82
CA THR A 90 -10.39 -3.28 3.38
C THR A 90 -11.84 -2.89 3.08
N SER A 91 -12.13 -2.54 1.83
CA SER A 91 -13.46 -2.12 1.38
C SER A 91 -14.54 -3.19 1.47
N ASN A 92 -14.15 -4.47 1.51
CA ASN A 92 -15.10 -5.57 1.68
C ASN A 92 -15.35 -5.91 3.16
N GLY A 93 -14.90 -5.06 4.08
CA GLY A 93 -15.17 -5.18 5.52
C GLY A 93 -14.21 -6.08 6.28
N GLY A 94 -13.13 -6.54 5.64
CA GLY A 94 -12.10 -7.37 6.26
C GLY A 94 -10.92 -6.58 6.82
N CYS A 95 -10.03 -7.30 7.52
CA CYS A 95 -8.72 -6.81 7.92
C CYS A 95 -7.64 -7.81 7.46
N LYS A 96 -6.47 -7.28 7.11
CA LYS A 96 -5.26 -8.05 6.78
C LYS A 96 -4.12 -7.63 7.69
#